data_AF-A0A4P9WYA7-F1
#
_entry.id   AF-A0A4P9WYA7-F1
#
_cell.length_a   1.000
_cell.length_b   1.000
_cell.length_c   1.000
_cell.angle_alpha   90.00
_cell.angle_beta   90.00
_cell.angle_gamma   90.00
#
_symmetry.space_group_name_H-M   'P 1'
#
loop_
_entity.id
_entity.type
_entity.pdbx_description
1 polymer ?
#
loop_
_entity_poly.entity_id
_entity_poly.type
_entity_poly.pdbx_seq_one_letter_code
_entity_poly.pdbx_strand_id
1 'polypeptide(L)'
;NMIIECAAAEEDAVTLLSLHPGVVRTDMQTAIRETAGGAMKPEEHALFKAFHENDQLLPPDVPAAVFANVALAPSDAIHGLSGKFFAFNASELSAYQKQA
;
A
#
# COMPACT_ATOMS: atom_id res chain seq x y z
N ASN A 1 1.50 -9.39 -7.26
CA ASN A 1 0.31 -8.91 -8.00
C ASN A 1 -0.36 -9.96 -8.88
N MET A 2 0.21 -11.17 -9.03
CA MET A 2 -0.29 -12.20 -9.96
C MET A 2 -1.81 -12.51 -9.87
N ILE A 3 -2.39 -12.60 -8.66
CA ILE A 3 -3.85 -12.84 -8.51
C ILE A 3 -4.68 -11.71 -9.16
N ILE A 4 -4.28 -10.45 -8.94
CA ILE A 4 -4.98 -9.28 -9.46
C ILE A 4 -4.83 -9.19 -10.98
N GLU A 5 -3.67 -9.54 -11.50
CA GLU A 5 -3.40 -9.57 -12.94
C GLU A 5 -4.25 -10.62 -13.65
N CYS A 6 -4.31 -11.85 -13.11
CA CYS A 6 -5.17 -12.90 -13.66
C CYS A 6 -6.65 -12.52 -13.61
N ALA A 7 -7.15 -12.06 -12.45
CA ALA A 7 -8.55 -11.71 -12.29
C ALA A 7 -8.97 -10.53 -13.19
N ALA A 8 -8.09 -9.55 -13.40
CA ALA A 8 -8.35 -8.43 -14.32
C ALA A 8 -8.39 -8.87 -15.80
N ALA A 9 -7.64 -9.90 -16.17
CA ALA A 9 -7.68 -10.46 -17.52
C ALA A 9 -8.94 -11.33 -17.75
N GLU A 10 -9.48 -11.94 -16.70
CA GLU A 10 -10.71 -12.75 -16.76
C GLU A 10 -11.98 -11.89 -16.76
N GLU A 11 -12.03 -10.81 -15.97
CA GLU A 11 -13.24 -10.04 -15.71
C GLU A 11 -13.08 -8.54 -16.04
N ASP A 12 -13.32 -8.18 -17.31
CA ASP A 12 -13.23 -6.79 -17.83
C ASP A 12 -14.30 -5.85 -17.22
N ALA A 13 -15.38 -6.40 -16.68
CA ALA A 13 -16.46 -5.62 -16.06
C ALA A 13 -16.06 -5.00 -14.71
N VAL A 14 -14.95 -5.44 -14.09
CA VAL A 14 -14.47 -4.95 -12.80
C VAL A 14 -13.07 -4.38 -12.90
N THR A 15 -12.80 -3.33 -12.13
CA THR A 15 -11.46 -2.76 -12.02
C THR A 15 -10.76 -3.34 -10.79
N LEU A 16 -9.62 -3.98 -11.00
CA LEU A 16 -8.87 -4.67 -9.95
C LEU A 16 -7.48 -4.06 -9.81
N LEU A 17 -7.13 -3.61 -8.60
CA LEU A 17 -5.87 -2.92 -8.33
C LEU A 17 -5.14 -3.53 -7.15
N SER A 18 -3.81 -3.62 -7.27
CA SER A 18 -2.94 -4.02 -6.17
C SER A 18 -2.16 -2.80 -5.69
N LEU A 19 -2.40 -2.38 -4.45
CA LEU A 19 -1.79 -1.17 -3.89
C LEU A 19 -0.88 -1.50 -2.71
N HIS A 20 0.34 -0.97 -2.72
CA HIS A 20 1.30 -1.08 -1.63
C HIS A 20 1.27 0.19 -0.76
N PRO A 21 0.87 0.09 0.53
CA PRO A 21 0.70 1.26 1.41
C PRO A 21 2.02 1.85 1.92
N GLY A 22 3.16 1.22 1.64
CA GLY A 22 4.44 1.58 2.27
C GLY A 22 4.55 1.02 3.70
N VAL A 23 5.47 1.59 4.49
CA VAL A 23 5.64 1.23 5.90
C VAL A 23 4.84 2.21 6.75
N VAL A 24 3.78 1.71 7.37
CA VAL A 24 2.76 2.54 8.04
C VAL A 24 2.82 2.33 9.55
N ARG A 25 2.57 3.39 10.31
CA ARG A 25 2.47 3.34 11.77
C ARG A 25 1.15 2.70 12.22
N THR A 26 1.08 1.38 12.20
CA THR A 26 -0.08 0.56 12.63
C THR A 26 0.30 -0.42 13.73
N ASP A 27 -0.70 -1.06 14.34
CA ASP A 27 -0.51 -2.10 15.35
C ASP A 27 0.31 -3.30 14.82
N MET A 28 0.18 -3.62 13.52
CA MET A 28 0.98 -4.65 12.87
C MET A 28 2.48 -4.33 12.95
N GLN A 29 2.87 -3.08 12.72
CA GLN A 29 4.27 -2.69 12.74
C GLN A 29 4.81 -2.56 14.18
N THR A 30 3.94 -2.31 15.18
CA THR A 30 4.27 -2.49 16.61
C THR A 30 4.54 -3.96 16.94
N ALA A 31 3.69 -4.89 16.49
CA ALA A 31 3.89 -6.32 16.70
C ALA A 31 5.21 -6.83 16.08
N ILE A 32 5.57 -6.36 14.87
CA ILE A 32 6.85 -6.70 14.24
C ILE A 32 8.04 -6.32 15.14
N ARG A 33 8.02 -5.13 15.76
CA ARG A 33 9.11 -4.67 16.63
C ARG A 33 9.14 -5.39 17.97
N GLU A 34 7.99 -5.67 18.57
CA GLU A 34 7.91 -6.14 19.96
C GLU A 34 7.91 -7.67 20.08
N THR A 35 7.21 -8.38 19.19
CA THR A 35 6.94 -9.81 19.36
C THR A 35 7.57 -10.69 18.27
N ALA A 36 7.78 -10.16 17.07
CA ALA A 36 8.24 -10.97 15.92
C ALA A 36 9.77 -11.14 15.84
N GLY A 37 10.55 -10.47 16.69
CA GLY A 37 12.02 -10.44 16.59
C GLY A 37 12.69 -11.82 16.63
N GLY A 38 12.12 -12.79 17.35
CA GLY A 38 12.66 -14.15 17.44
C GLY A 38 12.45 -15.02 16.19
N ALA A 39 11.55 -14.62 15.30
CA ALA A 39 11.22 -15.34 14.07
C ALA A 39 11.76 -14.66 12.80
N MET A 40 12.48 -13.54 12.96
CA MET A 40 13.02 -12.73 11.87
C MET A 40 14.55 -12.76 11.87
N LYS A 41 15.14 -12.43 10.71
CA LYS A 41 16.58 -12.18 10.69
C LYS A 41 16.90 -10.93 11.52
N PRO A 42 18.00 -10.92 12.29
CA PRO A 42 18.36 -9.78 13.12
C PRO A 42 18.46 -8.46 12.33
N GLU A 43 18.96 -8.50 11.09
CA GLU A 43 19.06 -7.31 10.23
C GLU A 43 17.69 -6.74 9.83
N GLU A 44 16.70 -7.60 9.56
CA GLU A 44 15.34 -7.18 9.18
C GLU A 44 14.61 -6.58 10.39
N HIS A 45 14.78 -7.20 11.58
CA HIS A 45 14.20 -6.65 12.82
C HIS A 45 14.80 -5.29 13.19
N ALA A 46 16.13 -5.14 13.03
CA ALA A 46 16.80 -3.86 13.24
C ALA A 46 16.31 -2.78 12.26
N LEU A 47 16.06 -3.13 11.00
CA LEU A 47 15.50 -2.21 10.02
C LEU A 47 14.13 -1.67 10.43
N PHE A 48 13.22 -2.54 10.91
CA PHE A 48 11.89 -2.10 11.35
C PHE A 48 11.93 -1.24 12.62
N LYS A 49 12.91 -1.46 13.50
CA LYS A 49 13.17 -0.55 14.64
C LYS A 49 13.68 0.81 14.16
N ALA A 50 14.65 0.82 13.25
CA ALA A 50 15.19 2.06 12.68
C ALA A 50 14.11 2.91 12.00
N PHE A 51 13.18 2.30 11.26
CA PHE A 51 12.06 3.04 10.67
C PHE A 51 11.20 3.76 11.71
N HIS A 52 11.04 3.18 12.90
CA HIS A 52 10.31 3.81 14.00
C HIS A 52 11.12 4.91 14.68
N GLU A 53 12.39 4.64 14.98
CA GLU A 53 13.30 5.58 15.66
C GLU A 53 13.58 6.84 14.83
N ASN A 54 13.63 6.69 13.50
CA ASN A 54 13.87 7.78 12.56
C ASN A 54 12.59 8.49 12.09
N ASP A 55 11.42 8.20 12.68
CA ASP A 55 10.11 8.74 12.29
C ASP A 55 9.79 8.57 10.79
N GLN A 56 10.20 7.44 10.21
CA GLN A 56 9.99 7.12 8.79
C GLN A 56 8.69 6.34 8.54
N LEU A 57 7.85 6.20 9.56
CA LEU A 57 6.58 5.49 9.46
C LEU A 57 5.50 6.44 8.98
N LEU A 58 4.83 6.06 7.89
CA LEU A 58 3.76 6.87 7.35
C LEU A 58 2.57 6.91 8.31
N PRO A 59 1.96 8.08 8.52
CA PRO A 59 0.64 8.18 9.12
C PRO A 59 -0.38 7.34 8.31
N PRO A 60 -1.25 6.53 8.95
CA PRO A 60 -2.18 5.64 8.24
C PRO A 60 -3.14 6.35 7.29
N ASP A 61 -3.51 7.59 7.59
CA ASP A 61 -4.40 8.41 6.78
C ASP A 61 -3.82 8.77 5.41
N VAL A 62 -2.49 8.78 5.26
CA VAL A 62 -1.82 9.08 3.99
C VAL A 62 -2.09 8.02 2.92
N PRO A 63 -1.72 6.73 3.10
CA PRO A 63 -2.07 5.69 2.13
C PRO A 63 -3.58 5.38 2.13
N ALA A 64 -4.29 5.53 3.26
CA ALA A 64 -5.73 5.29 3.30
C ALA A 64 -6.52 6.28 2.43
N ALA A 65 -6.11 7.55 2.38
CA ALA A 65 -6.72 8.54 1.48
C ALA A 65 -6.62 8.11 0.01
N VAL A 66 -5.47 7.58 -0.42
CA VAL A 66 -5.30 7.05 -1.78
C VAL A 66 -6.29 5.92 -2.04
N PHE A 67 -6.41 4.97 -1.11
CA PHE A 67 -7.28 3.81 -1.28
C PHE A 67 -8.75 4.21 -1.36
N ALA A 68 -9.17 5.14 -0.49
CA ALA A 68 -10.52 5.68 -0.48
C ALA A 68 -10.81 6.47 -1.76
N ASN A 69 -9.91 7.34 -2.19
CA ASN A 69 -10.09 8.17 -3.39
C ASN A 69 -10.14 7.33 -4.67
N VAL A 70 -9.30 6.29 -4.78
CA VAL A 70 -9.35 5.34 -5.91
C VAL A 70 -10.66 4.55 -5.90
N ALA A 71 -11.12 4.08 -4.74
CA ALA A 71 -12.38 3.33 -4.64
C ALA A 71 -13.62 4.17 -4.97
N LEU A 72 -13.56 5.49 -4.77
CA LEU A 72 -14.63 6.45 -5.09
C LEU A 72 -14.52 7.03 -6.50
N ALA A 73 -13.42 6.79 -7.21
CA ALA A 73 -13.21 7.33 -8.55
C ALA A 73 -14.16 6.69 -9.57
N PRO A 74 -14.55 7.43 -10.62
CA PRO A 74 -15.25 6.86 -11.77
C PRO A 74 -14.45 5.68 -12.35
N SER A 75 -15.13 4.56 -12.65
CA SER A 75 -14.45 3.34 -13.08
C SER A 75 -13.63 3.57 -14.35
N ASP A 76 -14.15 4.35 -15.31
CA ASP A 76 -13.46 4.74 -16.54
C ASP A 76 -12.14 5.50 -16.29
N ALA A 77 -12.06 6.29 -15.21
CA ALA A 77 -10.85 7.02 -14.84
C ALA A 77 -9.74 6.11 -14.28
N ILE A 78 -10.09 4.95 -13.72
CA ILE A 78 -9.14 4.01 -13.10
C ILE A 78 -8.99 2.69 -13.87
N HIS A 79 -9.85 2.40 -14.84
CA HIS A 79 -9.88 1.10 -15.51
C HIS A 79 -8.58 0.79 -16.27
N GLY A 80 -7.91 1.80 -16.85
CA GLY A 80 -6.60 1.63 -17.49
C GLY A 80 -5.46 1.22 -16.54
N LEU A 81 -5.72 1.24 -15.23
CA LEU A 81 -4.82 0.77 -14.19
C LEU A 81 -5.11 -0.68 -13.76
N SER A 82 -6.22 -1.28 -14.23
CA SER A 82 -6.64 -2.64 -13.84
C SER A 82 -5.55 -3.69 -14.08
N GLY A 83 -5.43 -4.66 -13.17
CA GLY A 83 -4.44 -5.73 -13.21
C GLY A 83 -3.03 -5.34 -12.72
N LYS A 84 -2.77 -4.04 -12.48
CA LYS A 84 -1.43 -3.54 -12.17
C LYS A 84 -1.18 -3.37 -10.67
N PHE A 85 0.09 -3.17 -10.35
CA PHE A 85 0.59 -2.93 -9.00
C PHE A 85 1.19 -1.53 -8.88
N PHE A 86 0.80 -0.81 -7.84
CA PHE A 86 1.30 0.54 -7.57
C PHE A 86 1.67 0.72 -6.10
N ALA A 87 2.70 1.49 -5.85
CA ALA A 87 2.90 2.10 -4.53
C ALA A 87 1.89 3.25 -4.35
N PHE A 88 1.48 3.53 -3.11
CA PHE A 88 0.54 4.62 -2.81
C PHE A 88 0.99 6.00 -3.34
N ASN A 89 2.31 6.21 -3.47
CA ASN A 89 2.93 7.44 -3.95
C ASN A 89 3.31 7.39 -5.45
N ALA A 90 2.84 6.39 -6.21
CA ALA A 90 3.10 6.29 -7.64
C ALA A 90 2.53 7.51 -8.39
N SER A 91 3.23 7.95 -9.45
CA SER A 91 2.85 9.12 -10.25
C SER A 91 1.47 9.01 -10.90
N GLU A 92 1.10 7.79 -11.28
CA GLU A 92 -0.17 7.39 -11.87
C GLU A 92 -1.34 7.58 -10.91
N LEU A 93 -1.06 7.62 -9.60
CA LEU A 93 -2.06 7.83 -8.55
C LEU A 93 -2.04 9.24 -7.97
N SER A 94 -1.25 10.17 -8.55
CA SER A 94 -1.10 11.54 -8.05
C SER A 94 -2.43 12.27 -7.86
N ALA A 95 -3.40 12.05 -8.75
CA ALA A 95 -4.74 12.63 -8.65
C ALA A 95 -5.54 12.15 -7.41
N TYR A 96 -5.17 11.01 -6.82
CA TYR A 96 -5.85 10.38 -5.69
C TYR A 96 -5.08 10.52 -4.38
N GLN A 97 -3.87 11.08 -4.40
CA GLN A 97 -3.07 11.30 -3.21
C GLN A 97 -3.66 12.42 -2.34
N LYS A 98 -3.42 12.32 -1.03
CA LYS A 98 -3.82 13.37 -0.07
C LYS A 98 -3.14 14.67 -0.47
N GLN A 99 -3.92 15.68 -0.82
CA GLN A 99 -3.41 17.03 -1.07
C GLN A 99 -2.93 17.62 0.28
N ALA A 100 -1.77 18.29 0.24
CA ALA A 100 -1.17 18.93 1.40
C ALA A 100 -2.01 20.11 1.91
#